data_AF-A0A2I1D6X1-F1
#
_entry.id   AF-A0A2I1D6X1-F1
#
_cell.length_a   1.000
_cell.length_b   1.000
_cell.length_c   1.000
_cell.angle_alpha   90.00
_cell.angle_beta   90.00
_cell.angle_gamma   90.00
#
_symmetry.space_group_name_H-M   'P 1'
#
loop_
_entity.id
_entity.type
_entity.pdbx_description
1 polymer ?
#
loop_
_entity_poly.entity_id
_entity_poly.type
_entity_poly.pdbx_seq_one_letter_code
_entity_poly.pdbx_strand_id
1 'polypeptide(L)'
;MSPSPAPERETITIEVHGLKAKFYLNRPEEDLIPAHYLQKAEQTPSTNRPIWLFRGREDARNVNLNKWPTVDTRFRGVYKTLKKVPAQFANGIYGDSGHGQPTSSSSSTPSSRINFTDAAKAQGQVVYALLHEVMDMMRIGRRMGDASFVLRPRLFNCKLEYWTGYRERYTDGPRTAGLLCLDELPETGLVRAVVPISSTQSEAPTLPQTLTNEFKLLLSQLLIHIHHLYPPGDQIPSQEVYLISQHGPKLHLLRGIFPGYKTSRLWSGRYNQAVSASSTGANPTHHFVSTTIPESRHYAGANMERVRQELEWMALCCAAGDEEEPDARTFRVLGSREFDLEKEKRKQEKENEEIENKEKEKRKIADEEKKNLETVERPAREEVQERDAIRQSWWDWVWEEGQGDWIPEDEDDVIINGL
;
A
#
# COMPACT_ATOMS: atom_id res chain seq x y z
N MET A 1 14.69 -23.27 -15.88
CA MET A 1 13.62 -22.28 -16.13
C MET A 1 14.03 -21.01 -15.42
N SER A 2 14.53 -20.04 -16.18
CA SER A 2 14.91 -18.73 -15.65
C SER A 2 13.65 -18.00 -15.18
N PRO A 3 13.66 -17.31 -14.03
CA PRO A 3 12.49 -16.56 -13.58
C PRO A 3 12.18 -15.46 -14.59
N SER A 4 10.93 -15.45 -15.06
CA SER A 4 10.39 -14.41 -15.93
C SER A 4 10.64 -13.04 -15.30
N PRO A 5 11.17 -12.05 -16.04
CA PRO A 5 11.32 -10.70 -15.52
C PRO A 5 9.93 -10.15 -15.16
N ALA A 6 9.83 -9.55 -13.98
CA ALA A 6 8.65 -8.82 -13.56
C ALA A 6 8.34 -7.73 -14.60
N PRO A 7 7.07 -7.43 -14.90
CA PRO A 7 6.72 -6.42 -15.91
C PRO A 7 7.40 -5.09 -15.56
N GLU A 8 8.13 -4.54 -16.53
CA GLU A 8 8.75 -3.22 -16.45
C GLU A 8 7.67 -2.21 -16.05
N ARG A 9 7.76 -1.70 -14.83
CA ARG A 9 6.78 -0.73 -14.30
C ARG A 9 7.13 0.63 -14.90
N GLU A 10 6.24 1.15 -15.73
CA GLU A 10 6.41 2.42 -16.43
C GLU A 10 6.73 3.55 -15.44
N THR A 11 7.89 4.19 -15.61
CA THR A 11 8.32 5.33 -14.79
C THR A 11 7.82 6.61 -15.42
N ILE A 12 7.12 7.44 -14.66
CA ILE A 12 6.57 8.71 -15.16
C ILE A 12 7.51 9.84 -14.79
N THR A 13 7.98 10.60 -15.77
CA THR A 13 8.81 11.80 -15.52
C THR A 13 7.95 13.04 -15.67
N ILE A 14 7.92 13.88 -14.65
CA ILE A 14 7.33 15.22 -14.72
C ILE A 14 8.43 16.28 -14.60
N GLU A 15 8.13 17.49 -15.08
CA GLU A 15 9.01 18.65 -14.94
C GLU A 15 8.28 19.82 -14.27
N VAL A 16 8.94 20.42 -13.28
CA VAL A 16 8.46 21.61 -12.55
C VAL A 16 9.60 22.62 -12.49
N HIS A 17 9.44 23.73 -13.23
CA HIS A 17 10.41 24.84 -13.27
C HIS A 17 11.86 24.36 -13.45
N GLY A 18 12.08 23.43 -14.38
CA GLY A 18 13.41 22.89 -14.69
C GLY A 18 13.97 21.89 -13.68
N LEU A 19 13.17 21.44 -12.69
CA LEU A 19 13.43 20.21 -11.94
C LEU A 19 12.60 19.06 -12.48
N LYS A 20 13.21 17.88 -12.54
CA LYS A 20 12.54 16.65 -12.95
C LYS A 20 12.27 15.78 -11.74
N ALA A 21 11.12 15.11 -11.75
CA ALA A 21 10.82 14.05 -10.81
C ALA A 21 10.43 12.78 -11.55
N LYS A 22 11.14 11.69 -11.25
CA LYS A 22 10.79 10.34 -11.68
C LYS A 22 9.90 9.68 -10.65
N PHE A 23 8.66 9.46 -11.04
CA PHE A 23 7.65 8.78 -10.25
C PHE A 23 7.68 7.29 -10.53
N TYR A 24 7.89 6.53 -9.47
CA TYR A 24 7.76 5.08 -9.45
C TYR A 24 6.49 4.77 -8.67
N LEU A 25 5.38 4.52 -9.37
CA LEU A 25 4.07 4.28 -8.76
C LEU A 25 3.85 2.80 -8.44
N ASN A 26 2.83 2.51 -7.63
CA ASN A 26 2.47 1.15 -7.23
C ASN A 26 3.64 0.37 -6.61
N ARG A 27 4.47 1.07 -5.82
CA ARG A 27 5.55 0.45 -5.06
C ARG A 27 4.99 -0.26 -3.82
N PRO A 28 5.60 -1.39 -3.42
CA PRO A 28 5.28 -2.08 -2.18
C PRO A 28 5.51 -1.14 -0.97
N GLU A 29 4.80 -1.40 0.12
CA GLU A 29 4.76 -0.49 1.28
C GLU A 29 6.15 -0.34 1.93
N GLU A 30 6.98 -1.37 1.83
CA GLU A 30 8.36 -1.44 2.33
C GLU A 30 9.32 -0.48 1.59
N ASP A 31 9.01 -0.13 0.33
CA ASP A 31 9.80 0.85 -0.41
C ASP A 31 9.49 2.29 0.05
N LEU A 32 8.26 2.53 0.50
CA LEU A 32 7.82 3.84 0.97
C LEU A 32 8.13 4.05 2.46
N ILE A 33 7.89 3.03 3.26
CA ILE A 33 8.03 3.07 4.71
C ILE A 33 9.09 2.03 5.09
N PRO A 34 10.20 2.45 5.72
CA PRO A 34 11.21 1.52 6.18
C PRO A 34 10.63 0.35 6.99
N ALA A 35 11.05 -0.87 6.68
CA ALA A 35 10.44 -2.12 7.19
C ALA A 35 10.34 -2.18 8.73
N HIS A 36 11.32 -1.62 9.44
CA HIS A 36 11.31 -1.57 10.90
C HIS A 36 10.16 -0.69 11.47
N TYR A 37 9.73 0.35 10.75
CA TYR A 37 8.56 1.14 11.15
C TYR A 37 7.25 0.40 10.86
N LEU A 38 7.20 -0.36 9.76
CA LEU A 38 6.07 -1.26 9.47
C LEU A 38 5.93 -2.32 10.57
N GLN A 39 7.03 -2.96 10.95
CA GLN A 39 7.06 -3.94 12.05
C GLN A 39 6.61 -3.33 13.38
N LYS A 40 7.06 -2.11 13.71
CA LYS A 40 6.61 -1.38 14.90
C LYS A 40 5.10 -1.09 14.84
N ALA A 41 4.59 -0.71 13.67
CA ALA A 41 3.16 -0.47 13.48
C ALA A 41 2.35 -1.75 13.72
N GLU A 42 2.77 -2.89 13.16
CA GLU A 42 2.12 -4.20 13.37
C GLU A 42 2.07 -4.61 14.84
N GLN A 43 3.13 -4.35 15.60
CA GLN A 43 3.22 -4.66 17.04
C GLN A 43 2.41 -3.71 17.93
N THR A 44 1.85 -2.63 17.38
CA THR A 44 1.09 -1.66 18.18
C THR A 44 -0.27 -2.27 18.57
N PRO A 45 -0.69 -2.27 19.86
CA PRO A 45 -1.91 -2.94 20.32
C PRO A 45 -3.19 -2.54 19.58
N SER A 46 -3.18 -1.36 18.98
CA SER A 46 -4.24 -0.77 18.17
C SER A 46 -4.51 -1.52 16.85
N THR A 47 -3.56 -2.29 16.31
CA THR A 47 -3.74 -3.13 15.11
C THR A 47 -4.49 -4.43 15.39
N ASN A 48 -4.50 -4.91 16.64
CA ASN A 48 -5.17 -6.16 17.05
C ASN A 48 -6.70 -6.09 16.96
N ARG A 49 -7.28 -4.89 16.84
CA ARG A 49 -8.67 -4.73 16.43
C ARG A 49 -8.65 -4.33 14.96
N PRO A 50 -9.11 -5.18 14.02
CA PRO A 50 -9.18 -4.79 12.63
C PRO A 50 -10.00 -3.50 12.55
N ILE A 51 -9.35 -2.44 12.07
CA ILE A 51 -9.96 -1.14 11.79
C ILE A 51 -11.19 -1.44 10.96
N TRP A 52 -12.37 -0.98 11.38
CA TRP A 52 -13.62 -1.46 10.80
C TRP A 52 -13.78 -1.12 9.30
N LEU A 53 -13.00 -0.17 8.78
CA LEU A 53 -12.82 0.05 7.33
C LEU A 53 -12.37 -1.21 6.59
N PHE A 54 -11.74 -2.13 7.29
CA PHE A 54 -11.19 -3.39 6.83
C PHE A 54 -11.98 -4.62 7.33
N ARG A 55 -13.30 -4.50 7.56
CA ARG A 55 -14.16 -5.67 7.79
C ARG A 55 -15.27 -5.76 6.77
N GLY A 56 -14.99 -6.41 5.65
CA GLY A 56 -15.92 -7.35 5.02
C GLY A 56 -17.29 -6.82 4.57
N ARG A 57 -17.47 -5.50 4.41
CA ARG A 57 -18.66 -4.89 3.82
C ARG A 57 -18.35 -4.35 2.43
N GLU A 58 -19.30 -4.53 1.52
CA GLU A 58 -19.10 -4.41 0.07
C GLU A 58 -18.99 -2.96 -0.46
N ASP A 59 -19.50 -1.97 0.27
CA ASP A 59 -19.39 -0.55 -0.12
C ASP A 59 -19.63 0.42 1.06
N ALA A 60 -18.67 1.29 1.33
CA ALA A 60 -18.75 2.37 2.33
C ALA A 60 -19.93 3.34 2.11
N ARG A 61 -20.36 3.59 0.86
CA ARG A 61 -21.46 4.51 0.53
C ARG A 61 -22.80 3.99 1.01
N ASN A 62 -22.96 2.67 1.04
CA ASN A 62 -24.22 2.01 1.35
C ASN A 62 -24.36 1.67 2.84
N VAL A 63 -23.34 1.98 3.66
CA VAL A 63 -23.44 1.72 5.10
C VAL A 63 -24.53 2.58 5.72
N ASN A 64 -25.51 1.94 6.36
CA ASN A 64 -26.56 2.64 7.07
C ASN A 64 -26.02 3.25 8.38
N LEU A 65 -25.65 4.54 8.33
CA LEU A 65 -25.09 5.29 9.47
C LEU A 65 -26.07 5.45 10.65
N ASN A 66 -27.37 5.21 10.44
CA ASN A 66 -28.39 5.24 11.50
C ASN A 66 -28.40 3.93 12.31
N LYS A 67 -27.95 2.84 11.70
CA LYS A 67 -27.73 1.55 12.36
C LYS A 67 -26.29 1.39 12.86
N TRP A 68 -25.50 2.47 12.87
CA TRP A 68 -24.12 2.43 13.35
C TRP A 68 -24.12 2.19 14.87
N PRO A 69 -23.29 1.26 15.39
CA PRO A 69 -23.18 1.00 16.82
C PRO A 69 -22.95 2.27 17.62
N THR A 70 -23.70 2.44 18.71
CA THR A 70 -23.48 3.55 19.66
C THR A 70 -22.21 3.35 20.48
N VAL A 71 -21.75 2.10 20.63
CA VAL A 71 -20.59 1.71 21.43
C VAL A 71 -19.27 1.80 20.65
N ASP A 72 -19.28 1.56 19.33
CA ASP A 72 -18.08 1.70 18.48
C ASP A 72 -18.32 2.78 17.41
N THR A 73 -17.97 4.02 17.75
CA THR A 73 -18.11 5.19 16.87
C THR A 73 -16.93 5.38 15.94
N ARG A 74 -15.90 4.52 16.01
CA ARG A 74 -14.64 4.70 15.28
C ARG A 74 -14.90 4.72 13.78
N PHE A 75 -14.18 5.62 13.10
CA PHE A 75 -14.28 5.84 11.65
C PHE A 75 -15.67 6.25 11.13
N ARG A 76 -16.71 6.36 11.98
CA ARG A 76 -18.04 6.83 11.57
C ARG A 76 -17.97 8.18 10.88
N GLY A 77 -17.08 9.05 11.36
CA GLY A 77 -16.76 10.34 10.74
C GLY A 77 -16.30 10.19 9.29
N VAL A 78 -15.37 9.27 9.04
CA VAL A 78 -14.79 8.96 7.71
C VAL A 78 -15.90 8.58 6.73
N TYR A 79 -16.78 7.64 7.09
CA TYR A 79 -17.90 7.22 6.24
C TYR A 79 -18.91 8.34 6.00
N LYS A 80 -19.25 9.10 7.04
CA LYS A 80 -20.15 10.26 6.92
C LYS A 80 -19.60 11.30 5.94
N THR A 81 -18.29 11.48 5.88
CA THR A 81 -17.62 12.38 4.93
C THR A 81 -17.46 11.75 3.55
N LEU A 82 -17.14 10.45 3.44
CA LEU A 82 -17.01 9.74 2.16
C LEU A 82 -18.32 9.77 1.37
N LYS A 83 -19.48 9.63 2.02
CA LYS A 83 -20.80 9.75 1.36
C LYS A 83 -21.04 11.10 0.68
N LYS A 84 -20.30 12.15 1.05
CA LYS A 84 -20.38 13.48 0.43
C LYS A 84 -19.45 13.62 -0.76
N VAL A 85 -18.51 12.70 -0.95
CA VAL A 85 -17.59 12.71 -2.08
C VAL A 85 -18.35 12.29 -3.34
N PRO A 86 -18.34 13.11 -4.40
CA PRO A 86 -19.04 12.80 -5.64
C PRO A 86 -18.59 11.49 -6.29
N ALA A 87 -19.55 10.76 -6.86
CA ALA A 87 -19.28 9.50 -7.57
C ALA A 87 -18.38 9.68 -8.80
N GLN A 88 -18.29 10.89 -9.36
CA GLN A 88 -17.41 11.19 -10.51
C GLN A 88 -15.92 10.94 -10.23
N PHE A 89 -15.51 10.91 -8.95
CA PHE A 89 -14.14 10.62 -8.53
C PHE A 89 -13.97 9.19 -8.02
N ALA A 90 -14.91 8.27 -8.28
CA ALA A 90 -14.84 6.90 -7.77
C ALA A 90 -13.63 6.10 -8.30
N ASN A 91 -13.17 6.45 -9.50
CA ASN A 91 -12.01 5.81 -10.12
C ASN A 91 -10.71 6.40 -9.57
N GLY A 92 -9.66 5.58 -9.50
CA GLY A 92 -8.33 6.04 -9.11
C GLY A 92 -7.61 6.80 -10.22
N ILE A 93 -6.58 7.55 -9.86
CA ILE A 93 -5.77 8.36 -10.77
C ILE A 93 -4.63 7.55 -11.41
N TYR A 94 -4.23 6.41 -10.83
CA TYR A 94 -3.16 5.55 -11.37
C TYR A 94 -3.69 4.53 -12.38
N GLY A 95 -5.00 4.29 -12.42
CA GLY A 95 -5.62 3.36 -13.34
C GLY A 95 -5.62 3.89 -14.77
N ASP A 96 -5.07 3.09 -15.68
CA ASP A 96 -5.01 3.37 -17.11
C ASP A 96 -6.43 3.54 -17.64
N SER A 97 -6.84 4.79 -17.78
CA SER A 97 -8.07 5.20 -18.44
C SER A 97 -7.74 6.05 -19.64
N GLY A 98 -6.74 5.63 -20.42
CA GLY A 98 -6.88 5.66 -21.87
C GLY A 98 -8.11 4.84 -22.25
N HIS A 99 -9.16 5.51 -22.74
CA HIS A 99 -10.43 4.92 -23.21
C HIS A 99 -11.52 4.56 -22.18
N GLY A 100 -11.61 5.29 -21.08
CA GLY A 100 -12.84 5.34 -20.28
C GLY A 100 -13.66 6.57 -20.65
N GLN A 101 -14.51 6.51 -21.69
CA GLN A 101 -15.67 7.40 -21.74
C GLN A 101 -16.36 7.36 -20.36
N PRO A 102 -16.87 8.49 -19.82
CA PRO A 102 -17.71 8.44 -18.64
C PRO A 102 -18.82 7.44 -18.94
N THR A 103 -18.87 6.33 -18.21
CA THR A 103 -19.88 5.30 -18.42
C THR A 103 -21.24 5.95 -18.24
N SER A 104 -21.86 6.26 -19.36
CA SER A 104 -23.21 6.77 -19.49
C SER A 104 -24.17 5.63 -19.18
N SER A 105 -24.20 5.21 -17.92
CA SER A 105 -25.12 4.18 -17.43
C SER A 105 -25.36 4.34 -15.94
N SER A 106 -25.90 5.49 -15.54
CA SER A 106 -26.81 5.54 -14.40
C SER A 106 -27.75 6.72 -14.56
N SER A 107 -29.00 6.40 -14.89
CA SER A 107 -30.24 7.12 -14.58
C SER A 107 -30.11 8.63 -14.36
N SER A 108 -30.62 9.37 -15.33
CA SER A 108 -31.07 10.76 -15.26
C SER A 108 -31.73 11.08 -13.91
N THR A 109 -30.92 11.56 -12.98
CA THR A 109 -31.35 12.45 -11.91
C THR A 109 -30.72 13.78 -12.28
N PRO A 110 -31.45 14.91 -12.28
CA PRO A 110 -30.86 16.19 -12.70
C PRO A 110 -29.73 16.50 -11.74
N SER A 111 -28.50 16.21 -12.16
CA SER A 111 -27.29 16.50 -11.42
C SER A 111 -27.24 18.02 -11.31
N SER A 112 -27.71 18.56 -10.18
CA SER A 112 -27.25 19.84 -9.69
C SER A 112 -25.74 19.86 -9.90
N ARG A 113 -25.22 20.77 -10.74
CA ARG A 113 -23.78 20.87 -11.02
C ARG A 113 -23.05 20.72 -9.70
N ILE A 114 -22.36 19.60 -9.53
CA ILE A 114 -21.70 19.29 -8.27
C ILE A 114 -20.65 20.37 -8.08
N ASN A 115 -20.78 21.13 -7.01
CA ASN A 115 -19.81 22.17 -6.71
C ASN A 115 -18.46 21.51 -6.40
N PHE A 116 -17.50 21.64 -7.30
CA PHE A 116 -16.18 21.05 -7.14
C PHE A 116 -15.50 21.50 -5.85
N THR A 117 -15.72 22.74 -5.42
CA THR A 117 -15.14 23.25 -4.18
C THR A 117 -15.65 22.50 -2.95
N ASP A 118 -16.94 22.14 -2.93
CA ASP A 118 -17.53 21.32 -1.87
C ASP A 118 -17.01 19.88 -1.93
N ALA A 119 -16.81 19.34 -3.15
CA ALA A 119 -16.24 18.02 -3.37
C ALA A 119 -14.78 17.91 -2.88
N ALA A 120 -13.95 18.90 -3.18
CA ALA A 120 -12.56 18.97 -2.71
C ALA A 120 -12.50 19.13 -1.18
N LYS A 121 -13.39 19.96 -0.61
CA LYS A 121 -13.51 20.10 0.86
C LYS A 121 -13.95 18.80 1.52
N ALA A 122 -14.90 18.07 0.93
CA ALA A 122 -15.34 16.77 1.43
C ALA A 122 -14.19 15.75 1.46
N GLN A 123 -13.36 15.69 0.39
CA GLN A 123 -12.18 14.83 0.35
C GLN A 123 -11.17 15.20 1.46
N GLY A 124 -10.86 16.49 1.64
CA GLY A 124 -9.98 16.92 2.75
C GLY A 124 -10.52 16.52 4.13
N GLN A 125 -11.85 16.61 4.34
CA GLN A 125 -12.51 16.17 5.57
C GLN A 125 -12.40 14.66 5.80
N VAL A 126 -12.40 13.85 4.73
CA VAL A 126 -12.19 12.39 4.83
C VAL A 126 -10.80 12.10 5.37
N VAL A 127 -9.74 12.65 4.77
CA VAL A 127 -8.37 12.45 5.26
C VAL A 127 -8.24 12.92 6.71
N TYR A 128 -8.78 14.09 7.04
CA TYR A 128 -8.75 14.61 8.41
C TYR A 128 -9.43 13.64 9.39
N ALA A 129 -10.64 13.19 9.09
CA ALA A 129 -11.36 12.26 9.95
C ALA A 129 -10.60 10.94 10.12
N LEU A 130 -10.00 10.43 9.05
CA LEU A 130 -9.20 9.20 9.09
C LEU A 130 -7.96 9.38 9.97
N LEU A 131 -7.18 10.43 9.74
CA LEU A 131 -5.97 10.71 10.52
C LEU A 131 -6.30 11.03 11.97
N HIS A 132 -7.40 11.72 12.25
CA HIS A 132 -7.80 12.04 13.62
C HIS A 132 -8.07 10.76 14.41
N GLU A 133 -8.85 9.83 13.84
CA GLU A 133 -9.13 8.52 14.45
C GLU A 133 -7.86 7.69 14.62
N VAL A 134 -6.99 7.64 13.61
CA VAL A 134 -5.71 6.91 13.69
C VAL A 134 -4.81 7.51 14.77
N MET A 135 -4.68 8.84 14.84
CA MET A 135 -3.80 9.50 15.82
C MET A 135 -4.33 9.36 17.25
N ASP A 136 -5.65 9.48 17.46
CA ASP A 136 -6.28 9.26 18.76
C ASP A 136 -6.07 7.81 19.25
N MET A 137 -6.19 6.86 18.32
CA MET A 137 -5.98 5.44 18.58
C MET A 137 -4.50 5.11 18.87
N MET A 138 -3.56 5.72 18.14
CA MET A 138 -2.13 5.45 18.26
C MET A 138 -1.47 6.24 19.40
N ARG A 139 -2.11 7.33 19.87
CA ARG A 139 -1.61 8.24 20.92
C ARG A 139 -0.16 8.68 20.66
N ILE A 140 0.13 9.05 19.41
CA ILE A 140 1.48 9.42 18.97
C ILE A 140 1.86 10.75 19.61
N GLY A 141 2.67 10.68 20.66
CA GLY A 141 3.24 11.83 21.33
C GLY A 141 4.58 11.51 21.98
N ARG A 142 5.38 12.54 22.20
CA ARG A 142 6.69 12.43 22.83
C ARG A 142 6.85 13.50 23.90
N ARG A 143 7.15 13.08 25.13
CA ARG A 143 7.55 14.00 26.20
C ARG A 143 9.06 14.27 26.11
N MET A 144 9.45 15.54 26.18
CA MET A 144 10.84 15.99 26.24
C MET A 144 10.96 17.05 27.34
N GLY A 145 11.44 16.64 28.52
CA GLY A 145 11.47 17.50 29.70
C GLY A 145 10.07 17.92 30.13
N ASP A 146 9.87 19.24 30.22
CA ASP A 146 8.58 19.85 30.57
C ASP A 146 7.63 20.01 29.39
N ALA A 147 8.13 19.83 28.15
CA ALA A 147 7.33 19.90 26.95
C ALA A 147 6.81 18.51 26.54
N SER A 148 5.61 18.46 25.96
CA SER A 148 5.13 17.27 25.26
C SER A 148 4.68 17.64 23.85
N PHE A 149 5.12 16.85 22.88
CA PHE A 149 4.83 17.03 21.48
C PHE A 149 3.79 16.00 21.04
N VAL A 150 2.74 16.44 20.36
CA VAL A 150 1.66 15.57 19.89
C VAL A 150 1.40 15.82 18.41
N LEU A 151 1.26 14.76 17.64
CA LEU A 151 0.96 14.85 16.22
C LEU A 151 -0.55 15.02 16.03
N ARG A 152 -0.98 16.07 15.32
CA ARG A 152 -2.40 16.37 15.10
C ARG A 152 -2.68 16.73 13.63
N PRO A 153 -3.73 16.14 13.01
CA PRO A 153 -4.18 16.60 11.71
C PRO A 153 -4.90 17.95 11.84
N ARG A 154 -4.76 18.81 10.83
CA ARG A 154 -5.44 20.11 10.74
C ARG A 154 -6.00 20.30 9.33
N LEU A 155 -7.29 20.64 9.25
CA LEU A 155 -7.91 21.10 8.01
C LEU A 155 -7.45 22.53 7.74
N PHE A 156 -6.40 22.65 6.93
CA PHE A 156 -5.77 23.92 6.63
C PHE A 156 -5.52 24.04 5.13
N ASN A 157 -6.24 24.97 4.51
CA ASN A 157 -6.13 25.23 3.07
C ASN A 157 -5.22 26.44 2.86
N CYS A 158 -3.98 26.17 2.46
CA CYS A 158 -2.98 27.18 2.18
C CYS A 158 -2.23 26.88 0.90
N LYS A 159 -1.70 27.92 0.27
CA LYS A 159 -0.69 27.79 -0.77
C LYS A 159 0.65 27.84 -0.09
N LEU A 160 1.43 26.78 -0.25
CA LEU A 160 2.78 26.71 0.27
C LEU A 160 3.76 27.26 -0.77
N GLU A 161 4.75 28.01 -0.31
CA GLU A 161 5.93 28.32 -1.12
C GLU A 161 6.73 27.02 -1.34
N TYR A 162 7.34 26.88 -2.51
CA TYR A 162 8.29 25.81 -2.78
C TYR A 162 9.50 26.34 -3.54
N TRP A 163 10.52 25.49 -3.65
CA TRP A 163 11.84 25.88 -4.10
C TRP A 163 12.38 24.86 -5.11
N THR A 164 13.04 25.34 -6.17
CA THR A 164 13.55 24.47 -7.26
C THR A 164 15.03 24.66 -7.59
N GLY A 165 15.68 25.68 -7.05
CA GLY A 165 17.07 26.01 -7.39
C GLY A 165 17.53 27.29 -6.73
N TYR A 166 18.80 27.66 -6.90
CA TYR A 166 19.39 28.77 -6.15
C TYR A 166 18.60 30.08 -6.30
N ARG A 167 17.97 30.54 -5.20
CA ARG A 167 17.07 31.70 -5.16
C ARG A 167 15.84 31.61 -6.07
N GLU A 168 15.49 30.41 -6.53
CA GLU A 168 14.31 30.13 -7.35
C GLU A 168 13.19 29.59 -6.44
N ARG A 169 12.27 30.48 -6.04
CA ARG A 169 11.10 30.15 -5.21
C ARG A 169 9.80 30.50 -5.90
N TYR A 170 8.77 29.73 -5.62
CA TYR A 170 7.50 29.78 -6.34
C TYR A 170 6.31 29.60 -5.39
N THR A 171 5.18 30.22 -5.76
CA THR A 171 3.91 30.18 -5.01
C THR A 171 2.72 29.76 -5.89
N ASP A 172 2.98 29.21 -7.08
CA ASP A 172 2.00 28.66 -8.01
C ASP A 172 1.67 27.18 -7.72
N GLY A 173 1.98 26.72 -6.51
CA GLY A 173 1.60 25.40 -6.01
C GLY A 173 0.09 25.25 -5.79
N PRO A 174 -0.42 24.01 -5.73
CA PRO A 174 -1.81 23.75 -5.38
C PRO A 174 -2.08 24.15 -3.93
N ARG A 175 -3.37 24.22 -3.59
CA ARG A 175 -3.79 24.41 -2.20
C ARG A 175 -3.76 23.08 -1.46
N THR A 176 -3.21 23.08 -0.25
CA THR A 176 -3.31 21.92 0.64
C THR A 176 -4.77 21.66 1.01
N ALA A 177 -5.15 20.40 1.17
CA ALA A 177 -6.42 20.01 1.79
C ALA A 177 -6.31 20.05 3.33
N GLY A 178 -5.10 19.83 3.83
CA GLY A 178 -4.76 19.90 5.24
C GLY A 178 -3.27 19.72 5.47
N LEU A 179 -2.88 19.72 6.74
CA LEU A 179 -1.52 19.47 7.19
C LEU A 179 -1.58 18.56 8.41
N LEU A 180 -0.61 17.66 8.52
CA LEU A 180 -0.28 16.99 9.76
C LEU A 180 0.76 17.83 10.49
N CYS A 181 0.48 18.24 11.72
CA CYS A 181 1.30 19.17 12.47
C CYS A 181 1.76 18.60 13.81
N LEU A 182 2.92 19.05 14.26
CA LEU A 182 3.40 18.81 15.61
C LEU A 182 2.98 19.98 16.49
N ASP A 183 2.17 19.69 17.50
CA ASP A 183 1.77 20.64 18.54
C ASP A 183 2.66 20.44 19.77
N GLU A 184 3.07 21.54 20.40
CA GLU A 184 3.82 21.56 21.66
C GLU A 184 2.90 21.92 22.83
N LEU A 185 3.04 21.23 23.96
CA LEU A 185 2.32 21.48 25.21
C LEU A 185 3.33 21.73 26.36
N PRO A 186 3.13 22.74 27.23
CA PRO A 186 2.04 23.73 27.19
C PRO A 186 2.10 24.59 25.91
N GLU A 187 0.94 25.02 25.42
CA GLU A 187 0.84 25.64 24.09
C GLU A 187 1.71 26.90 23.99
N THR A 188 2.74 26.84 23.14
CA THR A 188 3.63 27.97 22.82
C THR A 188 3.11 28.80 21.65
N GLY A 189 2.01 28.38 21.01
CA GLY A 189 1.46 28.96 19.79
C GLY A 189 2.19 28.56 18.50
N LEU A 190 3.30 27.82 18.60
CA LEU A 190 4.06 27.34 17.45
C LEU A 190 3.52 25.98 16.98
N VAL A 191 2.96 25.97 15.77
CA VAL A 191 2.49 24.74 15.10
C VAL A 191 3.46 24.43 13.96
N ARG A 192 4.11 23.27 14.00
CA ARG A 192 5.08 22.88 12.96
C ARG A 192 4.44 21.92 11.98
N ALA A 193 4.34 22.30 10.71
CA ALA A 193 3.86 21.42 9.66
C ALA A 193 4.87 20.28 9.42
N VAL A 194 4.39 19.04 9.40
CA VAL A 194 5.19 17.82 9.23
C VAL A 194 4.90 17.17 7.89
N VAL A 195 3.63 16.95 7.55
CA VAL A 195 3.22 16.28 6.29
C VAL A 195 2.06 17.04 5.64
N PRO A 196 2.18 17.50 4.39
CA PRO A 196 1.06 18.06 3.66
C PRO A 196 0.04 16.98 3.29
N ILE A 197 -1.22 17.41 3.16
CA ILE A 197 -2.31 16.59 2.66
C ILE A 197 -2.83 17.23 1.37
N SER A 198 -2.87 16.43 0.30
CA SER A 198 -3.45 16.80 -0.99
C SER A 198 -4.84 16.18 -1.16
N SER A 199 -5.69 16.87 -1.89
CA SER A 199 -6.94 16.32 -2.44
C SER A 199 -7.01 16.62 -3.93
N THR A 200 -7.97 16.03 -4.63
CA THR A 200 -8.27 16.39 -6.02
C THR A 200 -8.35 17.90 -6.24
N GLN A 201 -7.62 18.43 -7.22
CA GLN A 201 -7.49 19.87 -7.50
C GLN A 201 -8.22 20.34 -8.77
N SER A 202 -8.72 19.41 -9.59
CA SER A 202 -9.43 19.68 -10.85
C SER A 202 -10.67 18.79 -10.99
N GLU A 203 -11.68 19.26 -11.72
CA GLU A 203 -12.88 18.48 -12.05
C GLU A 203 -12.58 17.28 -12.95
N ALA A 204 -11.62 17.43 -13.86
CA ALA A 204 -11.12 16.38 -14.74
C ALA A 204 -9.61 16.24 -14.53
N PRO A 205 -9.17 15.59 -13.44
CA PRO A 205 -7.76 15.46 -13.13
C PRO A 205 -7.10 14.46 -14.08
N THR A 206 -5.97 14.85 -14.66
CA THR A 206 -5.09 13.92 -15.37
C THR A 206 -3.96 13.48 -14.45
N LEU A 207 -3.40 12.31 -14.70
CA LEU A 207 -2.28 11.80 -13.91
C LEU A 207 -1.08 12.77 -13.93
N PRO A 208 -0.57 13.25 -15.09
CA PRO A 208 0.57 14.17 -15.11
C PRO A 208 0.32 15.47 -14.35
N GLN A 209 -0.88 16.05 -14.47
CA GLN A 209 -1.25 17.26 -13.74
C GLN A 209 -1.30 17.02 -12.23
N THR A 210 -1.85 15.87 -11.82
CA THR A 210 -1.94 15.50 -10.40
C THR A 210 -0.54 15.30 -9.81
N LEU A 211 0.32 14.51 -10.46
CA LEU A 211 1.70 14.30 -10.01
C LEU A 211 2.51 15.61 -9.98
N THR A 212 2.29 16.51 -10.94
CA THR A 212 2.90 17.84 -10.96
C THR A 212 2.54 18.65 -9.71
N ASN A 213 1.25 18.69 -9.37
CA ASN A 213 0.77 19.37 -8.17
C ASN A 213 1.30 18.72 -6.89
N GLU A 214 1.31 17.40 -6.83
CA GLU A 214 1.84 16.63 -5.70
C GLU A 214 3.35 16.86 -5.51
N PHE A 215 4.13 16.92 -6.59
CA PHE A 215 5.55 17.22 -6.51
C PHE A 215 5.83 18.64 -6.01
N LYS A 216 5.03 19.63 -6.43
CA LYS A 216 5.12 20.99 -5.86
C LYS A 216 4.91 20.98 -4.34
N LEU A 217 3.97 20.19 -3.82
CA LEU A 217 3.76 20.05 -2.37
C LEU A 217 4.91 19.32 -1.66
N LEU A 218 5.50 18.30 -2.27
CA LEU A 218 6.71 17.64 -1.74
C LEU A 218 7.88 18.64 -1.65
N LEU A 219 8.07 19.48 -2.68
CA LEU A 219 9.06 20.55 -2.67
C LEU A 219 8.76 21.63 -1.61
N SER A 220 7.49 21.95 -1.38
CA SER A 220 7.10 22.84 -0.27
C SER A 220 7.50 22.28 1.09
N GLN A 221 7.24 20.99 1.32
CA GLN A 221 7.63 20.32 2.56
C GLN A 221 9.15 20.28 2.72
N LEU A 222 9.88 19.99 1.64
CA LEU A 222 11.34 20.02 1.63
C LEU A 222 11.86 21.41 2.04
N LEU A 223 11.28 22.48 1.48
CA LEU A 223 11.66 23.85 1.82
C LEU A 223 11.44 24.14 3.32
N ILE A 224 10.32 23.70 3.88
CA ILE A 224 10.04 23.80 5.33
C ILE A 224 11.11 23.05 6.14
N HIS A 225 11.48 21.84 5.74
CA HIS A 225 12.53 21.05 6.42
C HIS A 225 13.88 21.78 6.37
N ILE A 226 14.31 22.23 5.19
CA ILE A 226 15.58 22.94 5.01
C ILE A 226 15.63 24.21 5.87
N HIS A 227 14.54 24.97 5.94
CA HIS A 227 14.47 26.17 6.78
C HIS A 227 14.66 25.89 8.27
N HIS A 228 14.18 24.76 8.77
CA HIS A 228 14.37 24.36 10.16
C HIS A 228 15.79 23.89 10.48
N LEU A 229 16.54 23.42 9.48
CA LEU A 229 17.91 22.93 9.68
C LEU A 229 18.93 24.06 9.84
N TYR A 230 18.60 25.30 9.46
CA TYR A 230 19.53 26.43 9.40
C TYR A 230 20.90 26.04 8.80
N PRO A 231 20.94 25.37 7.63
CA PRO A 231 22.17 24.74 7.15
C PRO A 231 23.23 25.78 6.79
N PRO A 232 24.52 25.55 7.10
CA PRO A 232 25.60 26.36 6.58
C PRO A 232 25.77 26.06 5.09
N GLY A 233 25.14 26.87 4.24
CA GLY A 233 25.36 26.83 2.78
C GLY A 233 25.04 25.48 2.12
N ASP A 234 26.07 24.80 1.64
CA ASP A 234 26.03 23.56 0.83
C ASP A 234 26.07 22.26 1.65
N GLN A 235 25.72 22.31 2.93
CA GLN A 235 25.74 21.15 3.83
C GLN A 235 24.34 20.70 4.26
N ILE A 236 23.41 20.62 3.31
CA ILE A 236 22.08 20.05 3.55
C ILE A 236 22.20 18.52 3.61
N PRO A 237 21.83 17.87 4.73
CA PRO A 237 21.80 16.42 4.81
C PRO A 237 20.67 15.86 3.94
N SER A 238 20.80 14.61 3.51
CA SER A 238 19.75 13.92 2.76
C SER A 238 18.40 14.01 3.46
N GLN A 239 17.37 14.38 2.71
CA GLN A 239 16.02 14.58 3.20
C GLN A 239 15.06 13.61 2.56
N GLU A 240 14.09 13.16 3.35
CA GLU A 240 12.88 12.52 2.84
C GLU A 240 11.68 13.34 3.24
N VAL A 241 10.68 13.33 2.37
CA VAL A 241 9.43 14.06 2.56
C VAL A 241 8.29 13.17 2.13
N TYR A 242 7.13 13.38 2.75
CA TYR A 242 5.97 12.51 2.60
C TYR A 242 4.73 13.33 2.29
N LEU A 243 3.96 12.89 1.31
CA LEU A 243 2.66 13.48 1.00
C LEU A 243 1.57 12.42 1.14
N ILE A 244 0.48 12.79 1.83
CA ILE A 244 -0.75 12.02 1.84
C ILE A 244 -1.69 12.64 0.82
N SER A 245 -2.14 11.87 -0.17
CA SER A 245 -3.02 12.38 -1.22
C SER A 245 -4.30 11.55 -1.29
N GLN A 246 -5.42 12.24 -1.51
CA GLN A 246 -6.72 11.61 -1.71
C GLN A 246 -7.33 12.05 -3.05
N HIS A 247 -7.65 11.07 -3.89
CA HIS A 247 -8.43 11.24 -5.10
C HIS A 247 -9.77 10.49 -4.97
N GLY A 248 -10.86 11.24 -4.75
CA GLY A 248 -12.16 10.64 -4.49
C GLY A 248 -12.11 9.74 -3.26
N PRO A 249 -12.39 8.43 -3.35
CA PRO A 249 -12.22 7.48 -2.24
C PRO A 249 -10.83 6.85 -2.17
N LYS A 250 -9.96 7.11 -3.15
CA LYS A 250 -8.62 6.53 -3.20
C LYS A 250 -7.65 7.36 -2.38
N LEU A 251 -6.92 6.71 -1.50
CA LEU A 251 -5.84 7.29 -0.71
C LEU A 251 -4.52 6.73 -1.23
N HIS A 252 -3.50 7.56 -1.41
CA HIS A 252 -2.15 7.10 -1.71
C HIS A 252 -1.11 7.94 -0.97
N LEU A 253 0.06 7.34 -0.80
CA LEU A 253 1.20 7.93 -0.12
C LEU A 253 2.31 8.14 -1.14
N LEU A 254 2.96 9.29 -1.07
CA LEU A 254 4.18 9.57 -1.83
C LEU A 254 5.34 9.81 -0.88
N ARG A 255 6.51 9.27 -1.22
CA ARG A 255 7.80 9.53 -0.57
C ARG A 255 8.74 10.19 -1.58
N GLY A 256 9.10 11.43 -1.33
CA GLY A 256 10.13 12.14 -2.09
C GLY A 256 11.51 11.90 -1.49
N ILE A 257 12.47 11.53 -2.32
CA ILE A 257 13.86 11.25 -1.91
C ILE A 257 14.76 12.37 -2.43
N PHE A 258 15.36 13.12 -1.50
CA PHE A 258 16.17 14.30 -1.80
C PHE A 258 17.59 14.12 -1.25
N PRO A 259 18.51 13.53 -2.03
CA PRO A 259 19.89 13.34 -1.61
C PRO A 259 20.56 14.66 -1.25
N GLY A 260 21.26 14.69 -0.12
CA GLY A 260 21.83 15.92 0.44
C GLY A 260 22.75 16.63 -0.55
N TYR A 261 23.62 15.89 -1.25
CA TYR A 261 24.53 16.47 -2.24
C TYR A 261 23.80 17.17 -3.41
N LYS A 262 22.68 16.63 -3.90
CA LYS A 262 21.85 17.26 -4.94
C LYS A 262 21.16 18.51 -4.39
N THR A 263 20.52 18.37 -3.23
CA THR A 263 19.80 19.46 -2.57
C THR A 263 20.73 20.61 -2.21
N SER A 264 21.91 20.33 -1.64
CA SER A 264 22.95 21.31 -1.35
C SER A 264 23.46 22.05 -2.58
N ARG A 265 23.69 21.34 -3.68
CA ARG A 265 24.13 21.92 -4.95
C ARG A 265 23.08 22.90 -5.48
N LEU A 266 21.82 22.48 -5.48
CA LEU A 266 20.71 23.36 -5.86
C LEU A 266 20.60 24.56 -4.90
N TRP A 267 20.73 24.34 -3.59
CA TRP A 267 20.51 25.36 -2.55
C TRP A 267 21.57 26.44 -2.51
N SER A 268 22.83 26.06 -2.71
CA SER A 268 23.96 26.99 -2.70
C SER A 268 24.20 27.64 -4.07
N GLY A 269 23.66 27.05 -5.15
CA GLY A 269 23.96 27.42 -6.53
C GLY A 269 25.40 27.12 -6.95
N ARG A 270 26.21 26.54 -6.06
CA ARG A 270 27.60 26.19 -6.34
C ARG A 270 27.65 24.78 -6.90
N TYR A 271 28.12 24.66 -8.14
CA TYR A 271 28.52 23.38 -8.69
C TYR A 271 29.99 23.15 -8.37
N ASN A 272 30.27 22.52 -7.24
CA ASN A 272 31.54 21.83 -7.08
C ASN A 272 31.41 20.53 -7.88
N GLN A 273 31.69 20.58 -9.18
CA GLN A 273 32.07 19.36 -9.88
C GLN A 273 33.27 18.85 -9.08
N ALA A 274 33.11 17.74 -8.35
CA ALA A 274 34.27 17.02 -7.87
C ALA A 274 35.11 16.80 -9.13
N VAL A 275 36.24 17.48 -9.20
CA VAL A 275 37.17 17.40 -10.32
C VAL A 275 37.33 15.91 -10.56
N SER A 276 36.99 15.47 -11.78
CA SER A 276 37.17 14.10 -12.20
C SER A 276 38.54 13.64 -11.73
N ALA A 277 38.56 12.84 -10.66
CA ALA A 277 39.69 12.01 -10.32
C ALA A 277 39.70 10.96 -11.44
N SER A 278 40.32 11.34 -12.56
CA SER A 278 40.76 10.37 -13.53
C SER A 278 41.67 9.38 -12.80
N SER A 279 41.42 8.10 -13.08
CA SER A 279 42.14 6.91 -12.60
C SER A 279 41.76 6.38 -11.21
N THR A 280 41.36 5.10 -11.24
CA THR A 280 41.15 4.15 -10.14
C THR A 280 39.91 4.33 -9.24
N GLY A 281 38.78 3.77 -9.69
CA GLY A 281 37.94 2.88 -8.88
C GLY A 281 37.36 3.37 -7.54
N ALA A 282 37.29 4.67 -7.29
CA ALA A 282 36.72 5.21 -6.06
C ALA A 282 35.30 5.72 -6.31
N ASN A 283 34.32 4.99 -5.80
CA ASN A 283 32.93 5.44 -5.66
C ASN A 283 32.89 6.85 -5.06
N PRO A 284 31.93 7.72 -5.46
CA PRO A 284 31.73 9.01 -4.83
C PRO A 284 31.53 8.75 -3.33
N THR A 285 32.53 9.14 -2.56
CA THR A 285 32.53 8.94 -1.12
C THR A 285 31.45 9.85 -0.58
N HIS A 286 30.26 9.28 -0.33
CA HIS A 286 29.21 9.94 0.43
C HIS A 286 29.88 10.52 1.67
N HIS A 287 29.84 11.84 1.82
CA HIS A 287 30.38 12.55 2.96
C HIS A 287 29.71 11.99 4.22
N PHE A 288 30.38 11.03 4.85
CA PHE A 288 30.12 10.59 6.21
C PHE A 288 30.10 11.84 7.07
N VAL A 289 28.93 12.19 7.61
CA VAL A 289 28.88 13.09 8.76
C VAL A 289 29.38 12.27 9.95
N SER A 290 30.71 12.12 10.02
CA SER A 290 31.38 11.73 11.25
C SER A 290 31.14 12.87 12.25
N THR A 291 30.00 12.81 12.93
CA THR A 291 29.79 13.60 14.12
C THR A 291 30.74 13.02 15.16
N THR A 292 31.87 13.72 15.34
CA THR A 292 32.80 13.56 16.43
C THR A 292 32.07 13.80 17.76
N ILE A 293 31.32 12.82 18.23
CA ILE A 293 30.97 12.72 19.64
C ILE A 293 32.06 11.87 20.28
N PRO A 294 32.99 12.46 21.05
CA PRO A 294 33.89 11.66 21.85
C PRO A 294 33.05 10.93 22.91
N GLU A 295 33.31 9.64 23.09
CA GLU A 295 32.87 8.84 24.24
C GLU A 295 31.42 8.31 24.27
N SER A 296 30.85 7.87 23.15
CA SER A 296 29.78 6.85 23.22
C SER A 296 30.24 5.54 22.57
N ARG A 297 30.13 4.44 23.32
CA ARG A 297 30.49 3.09 22.84
C ARG A 297 29.81 2.87 21.48
N HIS A 298 30.59 2.50 20.47
CA HIS A 298 30.15 2.47 19.07
C HIS A 298 28.97 1.50 18.81
N TYR A 299 28.67 0.61 19.77
CA TYR A 299 27.54 -0.33 19.73
C TYR A 299 26.36 0.04 20.64
N ALA A 300 26.28 1.27 21.15
CA ALA A 300 25.06 1.73 21.82
C ALA A 300 23.87 1.67 20.84
N GLY A 301 22.69 1.26 21.31
CA GLY A 301 21.51 1.04 20.44
C GLY A 301 21.15 2.24 19.56
N ALA A 302 21.38 3.46 20.04
CA ALA A 302 21.16 4.70 19.26
C ALA A 302 22.18 4.93 18.12
N ASN A 303 23.40 4.38 18.24
CA ASN A 303 24.42 4.45 17.19
C ASN A 303 24.15 3.39 16.10
N MET A 304 23.77 2.18 16.50
CA MET A 304 23.36 1.13 15.57
C MET A 304 22.13 1.54 14.74
N GLU A 305 21.16 2.22 15.36
CA GLU A 305 19.99 2.75 14.67
C GLU A 305 20.34 3.80 13.63
N ARG A 306 21.31 4.69 13.92
CA ARG A 306 21.83 5.66 12.93
C ARG A 306 22.51 4.98 11.75
N VAL A 307 23.41 4.02 12.01
CA VAL A 307 24.08 3.25 10.94
C VAL A 307 23.06 2.51 10.07
N ARG A 308 22.00 1.95 10.68
CA ARG A 308 20.93 1.28 9.96
C ARG A 308 20.15 2.25 9.06
N GLN A 309 19.82 3.44 9.55
CA GLN A 309 19.17 4.49 8.77
C GLN A 309 20.05 4.97 7.61
N GLU A 310 21.37 5.06 7.80
CA GLU A 310 22.32 5.40 6.75
C GLU A 310 22.41 4.30 5.67
N LEU A 311 22.44 3.03 6.06
CA LEU A 311 22.41 1.90 5.13
C LEU A 311 21.10 1.87 4.32
N GLU A 312 19.95 2.12 4.96
CA GLU A 312 18.67 2.26 4.26
C GLU A 312 18.69 3.43 3.27
N TRP A 313 19.32 4.55 3.64
CA TRP A 313 19.51 5.69 2.74
C TRP A 313 20.37 5.36 1.52
N MET A 314 21.49 4.68 1.73
CA MET A 314 22.34 4.23 0.62
C MET A 314 21.60 3.25 -0.28
N ALA A 315 20.85 2.30 0.31
CA ALA A 315 19.99 1.43 -0.45
C ALA A 315 18.98 2.24 -1.27
N LEU A 316 18.33 3.28 -0.74
CA LEU A 316 17.36 4.08 -1.50
C LEU A 316 17.98 4.94 -2.61
N CYS A 317 19.19 5.44 -2.41
CA CYS A 317 19.96 6.15 -3.43
C CYS A 317 20.45 5.20 -4.54
N CYS A 318 20.77 3.95 -4.21
CA CYS A 318 21.37 2.98 -5.12
C CYS A 318 20.39 1.90 -5.63
N ALA A 319 19.20 1.76 -5.05
CA ALA A 319 18.20 0.74 -5.38
C ALA A 319 17.34 1.21 -6.54
N ALA A 320 17.91 1.08 -7.72
CA ALA A 320 17.28 0.52 -8.90
C ALA A 320 18.46 0.17 -9.81
N GLY A 321 18.38 -0.86 -10.64
CA GLY A 321 19.42 -1.16 -11.64
C GLY A 321 19.67 -0.06 -12.69
N ASP A 322 19.23 1.17 -12.42
CA ASP A 322 19.54 2.37 -13.16
C ASP A 322 20.77 3.00 -12.50
N GLU A 323 21.81 3.22 -13.29
CA GLU A 323 23.01 3.99 -12.92
C GLU A 323 22.61 5.23 -12.09
N GLU A 324 23.39 5.53 -11.05
CA GLU A 324 23.21 6.71 -10.19
C GLU A 324 22.84 7.92 -11.06
N GLU A 325 21.58 8.39 -10.95
CA GLU A 325 21.08 9.41 -11.86
C GLU A 325 21.95 10.67 -11.76
N PRO A 326 22.78 10.96 -12.78
CA PRO A 326 23.88 11.92 -12.62
C PRO A 326 23.38 13.37 -12.59
N ASP A 327 22.14 13.59 -13.05
CA ASP A 327 21.52 14.90 -13.05
C ASP A 327 21.11 15.32 -11.62
N ALA A 328 21.71 16.41 -11.15
CA ALA A 328 21.39 17.02 -9.87
C ALA A 328 20.00 17.67 -9.82
N ARG A 329 19.38 17.92 -10.98
CA ARG A 329 18.02 18.46 -11.10
C ARG A 329 16.95 17.38 -11.22
N THR A 330 17.32 16.10 -11.14
CA THR A 330 16.37 14.98 -11.18
C THR A 330 16.27 14.27 -9.83
N PHE A 331 15.04 14.15 -9.33
CA PHE A 331 14.70 13.53 -8.05
C PHE A 331 13.79 12.31 -8.23
N ARG A 332 13.82 11.43 -7.23
CA ARG A 332 13.01 10.20 -7.20
C ARG A 332 11.82 10.41 -6.27
N VAL A 333 10.64 10.00 -6.74
CA VAL A 333 9.42 9.95 -5.94
C VAL A 333 8.84 8.54 -6.01
N LEU A 334 8.63 7.93 -4.86
CA LEU A 334 8.01 6.62 -4.74
C LEU A 334 6.55 6.80 -4.35
N GLY A 335 5.64 6.17 -5.09
CA GLY A 335 4.21 6.18 -4.80
C GLY A 335 3.70 4.80 -4.42
N SER A 336 2.84 4.73 -3.41
CA SER A 336 2.17 3.49 -3.01
C SER A 336 1.20 3.03 -4.10
N ARG A 337 0.54 1.89 -3.90
CA ARG A 337 -0.74 1.64 -4.55
C ARG A 337 -1.81 2.64 -4.08
N GLU A 338 -2.89 2.76 -4.84
CA GLU A 338 -4.09 3.45 -4.39
C GLU A 338 -4.91 2.55 -3.44
N PHE A 339 -5.01 2.95 -2.18
CA PHE A 339 -5.85 2.31 -1.18
C PHE A 339 -7.29 2.78 -1.35
N ASP A 340 -8.20 1.84 -1.64
CA ASP A 340 -9.62 2.14 -1.78
C ASP A 340 -10.29 2.20 -0.40
N LEU A 341 -10.68 3.40 0.04
CA LEU A 341 -11.40 3.57 1.30
C LEU A 341 -12.87 3.12 1.23
N GLU A 342 -13.38 2.77 0.04
CA GLU A 342 -14.75 2.29 -0.16
C GLU A 342 -14.85 0.77 -0.29
N LYS A 343 -13.82 0.08 -0.78
CA LYS A 343 -13.88 -1.35 -1.14
C LYS A 343 -12.64 -2.09 -0.70
N GLU A 344 -12.83 -3.02 0.23
CA GLU A 344 -11.75 -3.92 0.66
C GLU A 344 -11.64 -5.19 -0.20
N LYS A 345 -12.74 -5.68 -0.79
CA LYS A 345 -12.87 -7.14 -1.01
C LYS A 345 -12.86 -7.67 -2.44
N ARG A 346 -12.69 -6.86 -3.48
CA ARG A 346 -12.75 -7.41 -4.87
C ARG A 346 -11.50 -8.17 -5.33
N LYS A 347 -10.32 -7.89 -4.77
CA LYS A 347 -9.08 -8.54 -5.24
C LYS A 347 -8.90 -9.92 -4.61
N GLN A 348 -9.16 -10.01 -3.31
CA GLN A 348 -9.00 -11.24 -2.54
C GLN A 348 -10.14 -12.24 -2.77
N GLU A 349 -11.38 -11.76 -2.99
CA GLU A 349 -12.48 -12.65 -3.40
C GLU A 349 -12.32 -13.13 -4.82
N LYS A 350 -11.86 -12.30 -5.78
CA LYS A 350 -11.57 -12.78 -7.13
C LYS A 350 -10.43 -13.79 -7.16
N GLU A 351 -9.35 -13.54 -6.41
CA GLU A 351 -8.25 -14.51 -6.30
C GLU A 351 -8.71 -15.81 -5.63
N ASN A 352 -9.52 -15.75 -4.57
CA ASN A 352 -10.09 -16.95 -3.94
C ASN A 352 -11.11 -17.68 -4.82
N GLU A 353 -11.96 -16.97 -5.54
CA GLU A 353 -12.95 -17.53 -6.47
C GLU A 353 -12.27 -18.14 -7.70
N GLU A 354 -11.17 -17.55 -8.18
CA GLU A 354 -10.35 -18.11 -9.25
C GLU A 354 -9.59 -19.36 -8.80
N ILE A 355 -9.09 -19.39 -7.55
CA ILE A 355 -8.49 -20.60 -6.94
C ILE A 355 -9.55 -21.70 -6.78
N GLU A 356 -10.73 -21.38 -6.26
CA GLU A 356 -11.82 -22.33 -6.07
C GLU A 356 -12.33 -22.89 -7.40
N ASN A 357 -12.42 -22.06 -8.44
CA ASN A 357 -12.79 -22.50 -9.79
C ASN A 357 -11.71 -23.42 -10.40
N LYS A 358 -10.43 -23.10 -10.24
CA LYS A 358 -9.32 -23.97 -10.67
C LYS A 358 -9.31 -25.31 -9.94
N GLU A 359 -9.65 -25.35 -8.64
CA GLU A 359 -9.79 -26.61 -7.90
C GLU A 359 -10.99 -27.44 -8.36
N LYS A 360 -12.14 -26.80 -8.61
CA LYS A 360 -13.33 -27.48 -9.15
C LYS A 360 -13.07 -28.08 -10.53
N GLU A 361 -12.34 -27.39 -11.39
CA GLU A 361 -11.98 -27.88 -12.72
C GLU A 361 -11.02 -29.07 -12.65
N LYS A 362 -9.99 -29.00 -11.79
CA LYS A 362 -9.09 -30.14 -11.54
C LYS A 362 -9.83 -31.38 -11.03
N ARG A 363 -10.82 -31.21 -10.13
CA ARG A 363 -11.64 -32.33 -9.63
C ARG A 363 -12.48 -32.96 -10.73
N LYS A 364 -13.09 -32.15 -11.60
CA LYS A 364 -13.86 -32.67 -12.74
C LYS A 364 -12.99 -33.49 -13.69
N ILE A 365 -11.78 -33.01 -14.01
CA ILE A 365 -10.83 -33.74 -14.86
C ILE A 365 -10.44 -35.08 -14.21
N ALA A 366 -10.12 -35.08 -12.91
CA ALA A 366 -9.78 -36.31 -12.19
C ALA A 366 -10.94 -37.32 -12.14
N ASP A 367 -12.17 -36.85 -11.95
CA ASP A 367 -13.37 -37.70 -11.96
C ASP A 367 -13.67 -38.26 -13.36
N GLU A 368 -13.40 -37.49 -14.41
CA GLU A 368 -13.53 -37.93 -15.80
C GLU A 368 -12.46 -38.95 -16.19
N GLU A 369 -11.21 -38.73 -15.79
CA GLU A 369 -10.11 -39.70 -15.94
C GLU A 369 -10.42 -41.00 -15.18
N LYS A 370 -10.93 -40.90 -13.94
CA LYS A 370 -11.31 -42.09 -13.16
C LYS A 370 -12.45 -42.86 -13.83
N LYS A 371 -13.48 -42.18 -14.33
CA LYS A 371 -14.58 -42.81 -15.07
C LYS A 371 -14.08 -43.49 -16.35
N ASN A 372 -13.15 -42.85 -17.06
CA ASN A 372 -12.54 -43.42 -18.26
C ASN A 372 -11.65 -44.63 -17.93
N LEU A 373 -10.95 -44.62 -16.80
CA LEU A 373 -10.19 -45.78 -16.33
C LEU A 373 -11.14 -46.93 -15.96
N GLU A 374 -12.24 -46.64 -15.25
CA GLU A 374 -13.25 -47.63 -14.87
C GLU A 374 -13.97 -48.23 -16.09
N THR A 375 -14.26 -47.45 -17.14
CA THR A 375 -14.85 -47.99 -18.39
C THR A 375 -13.86 -48.82 -19.22
N VAL A 376 -12.55 -48.60 -19.08
CA VAL A 376 -11.52 -49.42 -19.72
C VAL A 376 -11.21 -50.68 -18.88
N GLU A 377 -11.27 -50.61 -17.55
CA GLU A 377 -11.04 -51.78 -16.67
C GLU A 377 -12.25 -52.72 -16.57
N ARG A 378 -13.48 -52.23 -16.77
CA ARG A 378 -14.69 -53.06 -16.72
C ARG A 378 -14.69 -54.22 -17.74
N PRO A 379 -14.37 -54.00 -19.04
CA PRO A 379 -14.24 -55.11 -19.98
C PRO A 379 -13.05 -56.02 -19.66
N ALA A 380 -11.96 -55.50 -19.08
CA ALA A 380 -10.80 -56.31 -18.70
C ALA A 380 -11.09 -57.22 -17.48
N ARG A 381 -11.90 -56.77 -16.52
CA ARG A 381 -12.36 -57.60 -15.39
C ARG A 381 -13.37 -58.66 -15.82
N GLU A 382 -14.27 -58.33 -16.74
CA GLU A 382 -15.23 -59.31 -17.29
C GLU A 382 -14.49 -60.38 -18.11
N GLU A 383 -13.46 -60.03 -18.88
CA GLU A 383 -12.65 -60.99 -19.65
C GLU A 383 -11.79 -61.93 -18.77
N VAL A 384 -11.34 -61.46 -17.59
CA VAL A 384 -10.64 -62.31 -16.61
C VAL A 384 -11.61 -63.23 -15.87
N GLN A 385 -12.80 -62.75 -15.52
CA GLN A 385 -13.83 -63.56 -14.86
C GLN A 385 -14.41 -64.64 -15.79
N GLU A 386 -14.52 -64.35 -17.09
CA GLU A 386 -14.90 -65.34 -18.12
C GLU A 386 -13.77 -66.36 -18.37
N ARG A 387 -12.50 -65.95 -18.33
CA ARG A 387 -11.35 -66.85 -18.41
C ARG A 387 -11.18 -67.76 -17.19
N ASP A 388 -11.49 -67.28 -15.99
CA ASP A 388 -11.43 -68.06 -14.76
C ASP A 388 -12.65 -68.98 -14.61
N ALA A 389 -13.82 -68.60 -15.14
CA ALA A 389 -14.98 -69.49 -15.25
C ALA A 389 -14.77 -70.63 -16.27
N ILE A 390 -13.97 -70.40 -17.32
CA ILE A 390 -13.58 -71.43 -18.32
C ILE A 390 -12.37 -72.27 -17.84
N ARG A 391 -11.73 -71.88 -16.73
CA ARG A 391 -10.65 -72.63 -16.06
C ARG A 391 -11.08 -73.33 -14.78
N GLN A 392 -12.38 -73.61 -14.60
CA GLN A 392 -12.78 -74.73 -13.75
C GLN A 392 -12.24 -76.02 -14.38
N SER A 393 -11.12 -76.47 -13.84
CA SER A 393 -10.46 -77.71 -14.21
C SER A 393 -11.41 -78.89 -13.96
N TRP A 394 -11.59 -79.71 -15.00
CA TRP A 394 -12.27 -81.01 -15.03
C TRP A 394 -11.92 -81.98 -13.86
N TRP A 395 -10.90 -81.70 -13.05
CA TRP A 395 -10.54 -82.50 -11.89
C TRP A 395 -11.46 -82.31 -10.66
N ASP A 396 -12.26 -81.24 -10.57
CA ASP A 396 -13.15 -81.00 -9.40
C ASP A 396 -14.45 -81.82 -9.43
N TRP A 397 -14.76 -82.52 -10.53
CA TRP A 397 -15.98 -83.34 -10.66
C TRP A 397 -15.78 -84.82 -10.25
N VAL A 398 -14.61 -85.19 -9.75
CA VAL A 398 -14.27 -86.59 -9.46
C VAL A 398 -14.28 -86.93 -7.95
N TRP A 399 -14.48 -85.95 -7.05
CA TRP A 399 -14.24 -86.21 -5.61
C TRP A 399 -15.25 -85.72 -4.55
N GLU A 400 -16.43 -85.22 -4.88
CA GLU A 400 -17.43 -84.92 -3.83
C GLU A 400 -18.82 -85.50 -4.12
N GLU A 401 -18.88 -86.83 -4.28
CA GLU A 401 -20.02 -87.60 -3.81
C GLU A 401 -19.74 -88.06 -2.37
N GLY A 402 -20.57 -87.64 -1.43
CA GLY A 402 -20.81 -88.38 -0.19
C GLY A 402 -20.44 -87.65 1.10
N GLN A 403 -21.45 -87.04 1.72
CA GLN A 403 -21.73 -86.86 3.17
C GLN A 403 -22.34 -85.46 3.33
N GLY A 404 -23.57 -85.27 3.83
CA GLY A 404 -24.31 -86.08 4.78
C GLY A 404 -24.65 -85.20 5.97
N ASP A 405 -25.95 -84.94 6.11
CA ASP A 405 -26.72 -84.67 7.32
C ASP A 405 -26.64 -83.32 8.09
N TRP A 406 -27.84 -82.70 8.19
CA TRP A 406 -28.58 -82.27 9.40
C TRP A 406 -27.78 -81.66 10.58
N ILE A 407 -28.18 -80.52 11.15
CA ILE A 407 -29.32 -80.34 12.10
C ILE A 407 -29.60 -78.81 12.27
N PRO A 408 -30.86 -78.39 12.56
CA PRO A 408 -31.28 -77.02 12.87
C PRO A 408 -31.38 -76.73 14.39
N GLU A 409 -31.43 -75.45 14.79
CA GLU A 409 -32.05 -74.89 16.02
C GLU A 409 -31.89 -73.35 15.94
N ASP A 410 -32.97 -72.55 15.98
CA ASP A 410 -33.68 -72.01 17.17
C ASP A 410 -32.77 -71.05 17.98
N GLU A 411 -33.19 -69.95 18.60
CA GLU A 411 -34.41 -69.17 18.78
C GLU A 411 -33.93 -67.82 19.41
N ASP A 412 -34.86 -66.91 19.69
CA ASP A 412 -34.80 -65.83 20.70
C ASP A 412 -34.25 -64.43 20.34
N ASP A 413 -35.23 -63.57 20.03
CA ASP A 413 -35.69 -62.44 20.85
C ASP A 413 -34.68 -61.55 21.60
N VAL A 414 -34.87 -60.22 21.49
CA VAL A 414 -35.44 -59.39 22.58
C VAL A 414 -35.42 -57.91 22.16
N ILE A 415 -36.62 -57.32 22.19
CA ILE A 415 -36.95 -55.90 22.17
C ILE A 415 -36.67 -55.28 23.55
N ILE A 416 -36.05 -54.10 23.65
CA ILE A 416 -36.42 -53.10 24.67
C ILE A 416 -36.33 -51.67 24.08
N ASN A 417 -37.50 -51.03 23.99
CA ASN A 417 -37.70 -49.58 23.96
C ASN A 417 -37.41 -48.97 25.34
N GLY A 418 -36.95 -47.72 25.40
CA GLY A 418 -37.24 -46.89 26.57
C GLY A 418 -36.34 -45.66 26.77
N LEU A 419 -36.98 -44.50 26.59
CA LEU A 419 -36.67 -43.14 27.08
C LEU A 419 -35.72 -42.27 26.25
#